data_AF-A0A7C1EL17-F1
#
_entry.id   AF-A0A7C1EL17-F1
#
_cell.length_a   1.000
_cell.length_b   1.000
_cell.length_c   1.000
_cell.angle_alpha   90.00
_cell.angle_beta   90.00
_cell.angle_gamma   90.00
#
_symmetry.space_group_name_H-M   'P 1'
#
loop_
_entity.id
_entity.type
_entity.pdbx_description
1 polymer ?
#
loop_
_entity_poly.entity_id
_entity_poly.type
_entity_poly.pdbx_seq_one_letter_code
_entity_poly.pdbx_strand_id
1 'polypeptide(L)'
;MKRSIFFDEWQSCLRAHYIYVVRTNDKVTEPTLRSVLLHTGLTEDDIEALREQALALDPDSPPPESSEVVGMDEGPAIEESLEDEDDLDNLDTRTNDGIDSGQLTMF
;
A
#
# COMPACT_ATOMS: atom_id res chain seq x y z
N MET A 1 -1.00 15.98 -23.67
CA MET A 1 -0.42 16.10 -22.31
C MET A 1 1.05 16.45 -22.44
N LYS A 2 1.55 17.46 -21.71
CA LYS A 2 3.00 17.79 -21.72
C LYS A 2 3.72 16.76 -20.84
N ARG A 3 4.60 15.93 -21.42
CA ARG A 3 5.53 15.12 -20.62
C ARG A 3 6.45 16.08 -19.87
N SER A 4 6.54 15.93 -18.55
CA SER A 4 7.52 16.66 -17.75
C SER A 4 8.91 16.24 -18.21
N ILE A 5 9.85 17.19 -18.27
CA ILE A 5 11.26 16.91 -18.61
C ILE A 5 11.95 15.99 -17.60
N PHE A 6 11.31 15.74 -16.44
CA PHE A 6 11.81 14.86 -15.39
C PHE A 6 11.10 13.51 -15.35
N PHE A 7 10.16 13.28 -16.26
CA PHE A 7 9.34 12.07 -16.24
C PHE A 7 10.20 10.82 -16.48
N ASP A 8 11.15 10.90 -17.40
CA ASP A 8 11.98 9.77 -17.79
C ASP A 8 12.97 9.39 -16.69
N GLU A 9 13.62 10.36 -16.04
CA GLU A 9 14.53 10.13 -14.91
C GLU A 9 13.79 9.59 -13.69
N TRP A 10 12.60 10.15 -13.40
CA TRP A 10 11.75 9.66 -12.33
C TRP A 10 11.30 8.22 -12.58
N GLN A 11 10.84 7.91 -13.79
CA GLN A 11 10.44 6.55 -14.16
C GLN A 11 11.63 5.58 -14.15
N SER A 12 12.81 6.02 -14.58
CA SER A 12 14.04 5.23 -14.51
C SER A 12 14.40 4.88 -13.06
N CYS A 13 14.28 5.84 -12.14
CA CYS A 13 14.50 5.62 -10.71
C CYS A 13 13.52 4.58 -10.14
N LEU A 14 12.23 4.69 -10.46
CA LEU A 14 11.21 3.73 -10.00
C LEU A 14 11.48 2.30 -10.51
N ARG A 15 11.87 2.15 -11.78
CA ARG A 15 12.22 0.84 -12.35
C ARG A 15 13.43 0.21 -11.66
N ALA A 16 14.49 1.00 -11.44
CA ALA A 16 15.67 0.53 -10.73
C ALA A 16 15.35 0.13 -9.28
N HIS A 17 14.49 0.89 -8.60
CA HIS A 17 14.04 0.56 -7.25
C HIS A 17 13.21 -0.72 -7.21
N TYR A 18 12.32 -0.93 -8.18
CA TYR A 18 11.52 -2.15 -8.27
C TYR A 18 12.40 -3.40 -8.46
N ILE A 19 13.40 -3.33 -9.33
CA ILE A 19 14.39 -4.40 -9.50
C ILE A 19 15.08 -4.71 -8.16
N TYR A 20 15.50 -3.69 -7.41
CA TYR A 20 16.12 -3.88 -6.10
C TYR A 20 15.18 -4.56 -5.09
N VAL A 21 13.93 -4.08 -4.98
CA VAL A 21 12.91 -4.61 -4.06
C VAL A 21 12.63 -6.09 -4.32
N VAL A 22 12.52 -6.47 -5.60
CA VAL A 22 12.34 -7.87 -6.02
C VAL A 22 13.55 -8.71 -5.62
N ARG A 23 14.77 -8.21 -5.86
CA ARG A 23 16.02 -8.91 -5.48
C ARG A 23 16.17 -9.11 -3.99
N THR A 24 15.79 -8.11 -3.19
CA THR A 24 15.82 -8.23 -1.72
C THR A 24 14.63 -9.00 -1.15
N ASN A 25 13.74 -9.50 -2.02
CA ASN A 25 12.52 -10.20 -1.67
C ASN A 25 11.66 -9.41 -0.65
N ASP A 26 11.61 -8.08 -0.78
CA ASP A 26 10.86 -7.22 0.14
C ASP A 26 9.36 -7.23 -0.22
N LYS A 27 8.63 -8.13 0.45
CA LYS A 27 7.19 -8.35 0.26
C LYS A 27 6.30 -7.24 0.78
N VAL A 28 6.82 -6.32 1.59
CA VAL A 28 6.04 -5.19 2.10
C VAL A 28 5.99 -4.08 1.05
N THR A 29 7.14 -3.76 0.47
CA THR A 29 7.28 -2.64 -0.48
C THR A 29 6.84 -3.02 -1.90
N GLU A 30 7.06 -4.28 -2.32
CA GLU A 30 6.74 -4.80 -3.66
C GLU A 30 5.31 -4.47 -4.15
N PRO A 31 4.23 -4.78 -3.42
CA PRO A 31 2.86 -4.55 -3.90
C PRO A 31 2.52 -3.06 -4.06
N THR A 32 3.02 -2.21 -3.16
CA THR A 32 2.81 -0.76 -3.24
C THR A 32 3.53 -0.18 -4.45
N LEU A 33 4.78 -0.58 -4.67
CA LEU A 33 5.58 -0.09 -5.79
C LEU A 33 5.03 -0.58 -7.15
N ARG A 34 4.54 -1.83 -7.21
CA ARG A 34 3.82 -2.35 -8.38
C ARG A 34 2.58 -1.51 -8.70
N SER A 35 1.77 -1.19 -7.70
CA SER A 35 0.60 -0.31 -7.90
C SER A 35 1.02 1.05 -8.46
N VAL A 36 2.07 1.67 -7.91
CA VAL A 36 2.58 2.96 -8.42
C VAL A 36 3.01 2.84 -9.89
N LEU A 37 3.77 1.82 -10.27
CA LEU A 37 4.22 1.60 -11.65
C LEU A 37 3.03 1.50 -12.63
N LEU A 38 1.98 0.75 -12.28
CA LEU A 38 0.76 0.66 -13.08
C LEU A 38 0.09 2.03 -13.25
N HIS A 39 0.00 2.83 -12.17
CA HIS A 39 -0.59 4.17 -12.23
C HIS A 39 0.22 5.15 -13.08
N THR A 40 1.53 4.95 -13.21
CA THR A 40 2.37 5.78 -14.09
C THR A 40 2.23 5.44 -15.58
N GLY A 41 1.53 4.34 -15.90
CA GLY A 41 1.26 3.91 -17.27
C GLY A 41 2.17 2.78 -17.77
N LEU A 42 2.91 2.09 -16.89
CA LEU A 42 3.48 0.78 -17.25
C LEU A 42 2.36 -0.26 -17.29
N THR A 43 2.48 -1.21 -18.21
CA THR A 43 1.56 -2.36 -18.25
C THR A 43 2.01 -3.43 -17.27
N GLU A 44 1.15 -4.40 -17.01
CA GLU A 44 1.52 -5.57 -16.21
C GLU A 44 2.67 -6.37 -16.87
N ASP A 45 2.65 -6.48 -18.20
CA ASP A 45 3.72 -7.14 -18.98
C ASP A 45 5.08 -6.44 -18.79
N ASP A 46 5.10 -5.09 -18.74
CA ASP A 46 6.32 -4.32 -18.47
C ASP A 46 6.87 -4.62 -17.07
N ILE A 47 5.97 -4.77 -16.08
CA ILE A 47 6.34 -5.04 -14.69
C ILE A 47 6.88 -6.47 -14.54
N GLU A 48 6.25 -7.46 -15.18
CA GLU A 48 6.75 -8.84 -15.17
C GLU A 48 8.12 -8.94 -15.85
N ALA A 49 8.33 -8.22 -16.96
CA ALA A 49 9.65 -8.14 -17.60
C ALA A 49 10.73 -7.53 -16.67
N LEU A 50 10.37 -6.56 -15.82
CA LEU A 50 11.30 -6.01 -14.82
C LEU A 50 11.59 -7.01 -13.71
N ARG A 51 10.60 -7.82 -13.32
CA ARG A 51 10.75 -8.89 -12.33
C ARG A 51 11.66 -10.01 -12.85
N GLU A 52 11.47 -10.44 -14.08
CA GLU A 52 12.37 -11.40 -14.75
C GLU A 52 13.81 -10.88 -14.82
N GLN A 53 13.99 -9.59 -15.18
CA GLN A 53 15.31 -8.96 -15.19
C GLN A 53 15.96 -8.96 -13.80
N ALA A 54 15.18 -8.69 -12.75
CA ALA A 54 15.66 -8.70 -11.38
C ALA A 54 16.17 -10.09 -10.96
N LEU A 55 15.42 -11.15 -11.32
CA LEU A 55 15.79 -12.54 -11.09
C LEU A 55 17.02 -12.95 -11.93
N ALA A 56 17.07 -12.58 -13.21
CA ALA A 56 18.18 -12.92 -14.10
C ALA A 56 19.51 -12.29 -13.69
N LEU A 57 19.47 -11.14 -13.01
CA LEU A 57 20.66 -10.44 -12.53
C LEU A 57 21.26 -11.09 -11.28
N ASP A 58 20.55 -12.01 -10.62
CA ASP A 58 21.05 -12.77 -9.47
C ASP A 58 21.34 -14.23 -9.86
N PRO A 59 22.62 -14.65 -10.02
CA PRO A 59 22.94 -16.03 -10.30
C PRO A 59 22.74 -16.97 -9.09
N ASP A 60 22.46 -16.41 -7.89
CA ASP A 60 22.42 -17.14 -6.62
C ASP A 60 21.13 -16.88 -5.81
N SER A 61 20.14 -16.19 -6.38
CA SER A 61 18.85 -15.99 -5.69
C SER A 61 18.06 -17.30 -5.72
N PRO A 62 17.64 -17.85 -4.57
CA PRO A 62 16.72 -18.97 -4.55
C PRO A 62 15.41 -18.57 -5.24
N PRO A 63 14.76 -19.49 -5.99
CA PRO A 63 13.50 -19.21 -6.63
C PRO A 63 12.46 -18.74 -5.60
N PRO A 64 11.52 -17.85 -5.95
CA PRO A 64 10.46 -17.47 -5.03
C PRO A 64 9.69 -18.72 -4.66
N GLU A 65 9.76 -19.10 -3.39
CA GLU A 65 9.08 -20.27 -2.86
C GLU A 65 7.59 -20.07 -3.08
N SER A 66 7.03 -20.86 -3.99
CA SER A 66 5.60 -20.89 -4.29
C SER A 66 4.85 -21.21 -3.00
N SER A 67 4.38 -20.17 -2.31
CA SER A 67 3.46 -20.32 -1.19
C SER A 67 2.07 -20.64 -1.72
N GLU A 68 1.91 -21.79 -2.36
CA GLU A 68 0.64 -22.49 -2.38
C GLU A 68 0.45 -23.11 -0.99
N VAL A 69 -0.32 -22.46 -0.13
CA VAL A 69 -0.98 -23.17 0.96
C VAL A 69 -2.39 -22.63 1.19
N VAL A 70 -3.31 -23.37 0.55
CA VAL A 70 -4.55 -23.94 1.09
C VAL A 70 -5.60 -22.96 1.61
N GLY A 71 -6.71 -22.91 0.87
CA GLY A 71 -7.99 -22.46 1.41
C GLY A 71 -8.38 -23.31 2.61
N MET A 72 -8.55 -22.65 3.76
CA MET A 72 -9.31 -23.22 4.87
C MET A 72 -10.72 -22.64 4.80
N ASP A 73 -11.57 -23.42 4.15
CA ASP A 73 -13.02 -23.36 4.24
C ASP A 73 -13.49 -23.79 5.64
N GLU A 74 -14.68 -23.29 6.01
CA GLU A 74 -15.51 -23.60 7.17
C GLU A 74 -15.05 -23.18 8.58
N GLY A 75 -15.87 -22.31 9.19
CA GLY A 75 -15.65 -21.70 10.52
C GLY A 75 -16.07 -22.57 11.70
N PRO A 76 -16.17 -21.96 12.88
CA PRO A 76 -17.22 -22.36 13.82
C PRO A 76 -18.08 -21.17 14.23
N ALA A 77 -19.35 -21.51 14.45
CA ALA A 77 -20.42 -20.67 14.96
C ALA A 77 -19.98 -19.82 16.16
N ILE A 78 -20.27 -18.52 16.07
CA ILE A 78 -20.30 -17.63 17.23
C ILE A 78 -21.68 -17.84 17.86
N GLU A 79 -21.77 -18.75 18.84
CA GLU A 79 -22.88 -18.73 19.79
C GLU A 79 -22.47 -17.96 21.04
N GLU A 80 -23.23 -16.89 21.27
CA GLU A 80 -23.79 -16.48 22.56
C GLU A 80 -22.82 -16.06 23.68
N SER A 81 -22.72 -14.74 23.90
CA SER A 81 -23.02 -14.09 25.19
C SER A 81 -22.52 -12.65 25.16
N LEU A 82 -23.39 -11.70 24.82
CA LEU A 82 -23.15 -10.26 24.98
C LEU A 82 -24.45 -9.56 25.34
N GLU A 83 -24.86 -9.55 26.61
CA GLU A 83 -25.72 -8.50 27.20
C GLU A 83 -25.49 -8.46 28.72
N ASP A 84 -24.44 -7.75 29.15
CA ASP A 84 -24.51 -6.99 30.40
C ASP A 84 -24.50 -5.52 29.97
N GLU A 85 -25.69 -4.98 29.78
CA GLU A 85 -25.92 -3.54 29.72
C GLU A 85 -25.71 -2.98 31.12
N ASP A 86 -24.82 -2.01 31.27
CA ASP A 86 -25.00 -0.93 32.24
C ASP A 86 -24.06 0.23 31.87
N ASP A 87 -24.72 1.29 31.41
CA ASP A 87 -24.40 2.71 31.59
C ASP A 87 -23.00 3.23 31.18
N LEU A 88 -23.00 4.13 30.19
CA LEU A 88 -22.95 5.57 30.49
C LEU A 88 -23.13 6.40 29.21
N ASP A 89 -24.31 6.99 29.12
CA ASP A 89 -24.61 8.35 28.68
C ASP A 89 -23.84 8.98 27.51
N ASN A 90 -24.56 9.03 26.39
CA ASN A 90 -25.07 10.27 25.79
C ASN A 90 -24.04 11.30 25.25
N LEU A 91 -23.82 11.19 23.94
CA LEU A 91 -24.07 12.25 22.94
C LEU A 91 -23.54 13.67 23.22
N ASP A 92 -22.50 14.07 22.48
CA ASP A 92 -22.70 15.21 21.57
C ASP A 92 -21.89 15.02 20.28
N THR A 93 -22.61 14.65 19.24
CA THR A 93 -22.19 14.72 17.85
C THR A 93 -22.43 16.14 17.33
N ARG A 94 -21.38 16.94 17.06
CA ARG A 94 -21.43 17.89 15.92
C ARG A 94 -20.10 18.49 15.51
N THR A 95 -19.65 18.03 14.34
CA THR A 95 -19.03 18.82 13.27
C THR A 95 -19.55 20.27 13.24
N ASN A 96 -18.69 21.29 13.17
CA ASN A 96 -18.42 22.02 11.92
C ASN A 96 -17.71 23.38 12.13
N ASP A 97 -16.77 23.65 11.21
CA ASP A 97 -16.45 24.95 10.59
C ASP A 97 -15.74 26.10 11.33
N GLY A 98 -14.85 26.75 10.57
CA GLY A 98 -14.62 28.20 10.62
C GLY A 98 -13.52 28.68 11.60
N ILE A 99 -12.29 28.93 11.17
CA ILE A 99 -11.82 30.16 10.51
C ILE A 99 -11.84 31.41 11.43
N ASP A 100 -10.61 31.81 11.77
CA ASP A 100 -10.09 33.19 11.76
C ASP A 100 -10.26 34.13 12.98
N SER A 101 -9.12 34.74 13.29
CA SER A 101 -8.84 36.06 13.84
C SER A 101 -9.56 36.56 15.10
N GLY A 102 -8.74 36.72 16.14
CA GLY A 102 -8.52 38.00 16.83
C GLY A 102 -9.75 38.79 17.28
N GLN A 103 -10.08 38.69 18.57
CA GLN A 103 -10.67 39.81 19.32
C GLN A 103 -10.12 39.88 20.75
N LEU A 104 -9.21 40.84 20.95
CA LEU A 104 -9.22 41.90 21.96
C LEU A 104 -10.11 41.73 23.22
N THR A 105 -9.50 41.60 24.41
CA THR A 105 -9.80 42.34 25.69
C THR A 105 -8.83 41.87 26.79
N MET A 106 -7.79 42.63 27.16
CA MET A 106 -7.74 43.59 28.28
C MET A 106 -8.14 42.99 29.64
N PHE A 107 -7.14 42.62 30.44
CA PHE A 107 -6.96 43.02 31.85
C PHE A 107 -5.48 42.92 32.21
#